data_AF-B9YA72-F1
#
_entry.id   AF-B9YA72-F1
#
_cell.length_a   1.000
_cell.length_b   1.000
_cell.length_c   1.000
_cell.angle_alpha   90.00
_cell.angle_beta   90.00
_cell.angle_gamma   90.00
#
_symmetry.space_group_name_H-M   'P 1'
#
loop_
_entity.id
_entity.type
_entity.pdbx_description
1 polymer ?
#
loop_
_entity_poly.entity_id
_entity_poly.type
_entity_poly.pdbx_seq_one_letter_code
_entity_poly.pdbx_strand_id
1 'polypeptide(L)'
;MVQVIRAIILIVEFPTNRGEGMEKTGRLLTDSSILYRCSQKYYDKVLDAYQLGSGQLPFLIFIYENEGITMNGLAQLGCYDKGTVTKGVQRLEEVGYVTIEVSPADKRVRTLRTTAKAKEIIGQIYLIRQQWWDQITQNMSEAEAALFEKLQSKAVANALDYLAEEEPELESVGIFGIQKMTLLDYPGKIASTLFTGGCNFRCPFCQNSDLVFLAENMAQIPKEELFDFLNRRQGILEGICISGGEPLLQPGIEVFLRQIKELGYPVKLDTNGSFPDRLEHLIDEGLVDYVAMDLKNCRERYGETVGLAKLDLAAIEKSVALLMRDRIPYEFRTTVVRELHTAEDMRRLGEWIKGARKLVLQQFVDSERVIQPGLHACTKEEMEAFRRILLPWVPDTELRGL
;
A
#
# COMPACT_ATOMS: atom_id res chain seq x y z
N MET A 1 55.80 -1.87 -4.66
CA MET A 1 55.25 -3.20 -4.30
C MET A 1 54.22 -3.63 -5.35
N VAL A 2 54.70 -3.78 -6.60
CA VAL A 2 53.91 -3.96 -7.84
C VAL A 2 54.22 -5.33 -8.47
N GLN A 3 54.71 -6.28 -7.67
CA GLN A 3 55.20 -7.59 -8.15
C GLN A 3 54.63 -8.81 -7.42
N VAL A 4 53.61 -8.67 -6.57
CA VAL A 4 53.04 -9.83 -5.84
C VAL A 4 51.57 -10.16 -6.23
N ILE A 5 50.90 -9.33 -7.04
CA ILE A 5 49.50 -9.57 -7.48
C ILE A 5 49.42 -9.98 -8.97
N ARG A 6 50.55 -10.28 -9.61
CA ARG A 6 50.59 -10.76 -11.02
C ARG A 6 50.72 -12.28 -11.17
N ALA A 7 50.58 -13.06 -10.09
CA ALA A 7 50.88 -14.49 -10.08
C ALA A 7 49.68 -15.45 -9.86
N ILE A 8 48.42 -14.98 -9.99
CA ILE A 8 47.23 -15.88 -9.91
C ILE A 8 46.36 -15.81 -11.18
N ILE A 9 46.80 -15.13 -12.24
CA ILE A 9 46.09 -15.10 -13.53
C ILE A 9 47.05 -15.58 -14.63
N LEU A 10 47.41 -16.86 -14.56
CA LEU A 10 47.92 -17.60 -15.71
C LEU A 10 47.60 -19.08 -15.48
N ILE A 11 46.84 -19.63 -16.42
CA ILE A 11 46.51 -21.05 -16.59
C ILE A 11 45.44 -21.58 -15.62
N VAL A 12 44.18 -21.28 -15.94
CA VAL A 12 43.17 -22.35 -15.99
C VAL A 12 42.36 -22.19 -17.27
N GLU A 13 42.92 -22.65 -18.39
CA GLU A 13 42.10 -23.06 -19.53
C GLU A 13 41.36 -24.33 -19.10
N PHE A 14 40.08 -24.20 -18.77
CA PHE A 14 39.21 -25.36 -18.59
C PHE A 14 38.77 -25.84 -19.98
N PRO A 15 38.84 -27.16 -20.25
CA PRO A 15 38.53 -27.70 -21.57
C PRO A 15 37.07 -27.38 -21.94
N THR A 16 36.88 -26.71 -23.08
CA THR A 16 35.59 -26.56 -23.75
C THR A 16 35.23 -27.90 -24.39
N ASN A 17 34.79 -28.85 -23.58
CA ASN A 17 34.17 -30.08 -24.08
C ASN A 17 33.04 -30.50 -23.14
N ARG A 18 31.82 -29.98 -23.37
CA ARG A 18 30.57 -30.51 -22.81
C ARG A 18 29.45 -30.32 -23.83
N GLY A 19 28.64 -31.36 -23.96
CA GLY A 19 27.76 -31.62 -25.09
C GLY A 19 26.66 -30.60 -25.32
N GLU A 20 26.17 -30.65 -26.56
CA GLU A 20 24.95 -30.02 -27.04
C GLU A 20 23.79 -30.24 -26.06
N GLY A 21 23.23 -29.16 -25.49
CA GLY A 21 21.96 -29.23 -24.76
C GLY A 21 21.79 -28.36 -23.50
N MET A 22 22.80 -27.65 -23.01
CA MET A 22 22.62 -26.65 -21.93
C MET A 22 22.98 -25.26 -22.44
N GLU A 23 21.96 -24.45 -22.71
CA GLU A 23 22.12 -23.04 -23.06
C GLU A 23 22.84 -22.26 -21.96
N LYS A 24 23.69 -21.33 -22.40
CA LYS A 24 24.69 -20.59 -21.64
C LYS A 24 24.06 -19.71 -20.56
N THR A 25 23.92 -20.20 -19.33
CA THR A 25 23.67 -19.32 -18.18
C THR A 25 24.99 -18.63 -17.81
N GLY A 26 25.07 -17.30 -17.97
CA GLY A 26 26.25 -16.51 -17.58
C GLY A 26 26.59 -16.66 -16.09
N ARG A 27 27.83 -16.38 -15.69
CA ARG A 27 28.29 -16.48 -14.29
C ARG A 27 27.82 -15.29 -13.43
N LEU A 28 26.57 -14.85 -13.59
CA LEU A 28 26.01 -13.62 -13.00
C LEU A 28 26.35 -13.45 -11.51
N LEU A 29 26.04 -14.46 -10.68
CA LEU A 29 26.31 -14.41 -9.24
C LEU A 29 27.80 -14.28 -8.92
N THR A 30 28.66 -14.96 -9.66
CA THR A 30 30.11 -14.93 -9.42
C THR A 30 30.70 -13.60 -9.84
N ASP A 31 30.35 -13.12 -11.04
CA ASP A 31 30.88 -11.89 -11.61
C ASP A 31 30.40 -10.66 -10.83
N SER A 32 29.10 -10.61 -10.49
CA SER A 32 28.53 -9.57 -9.62
C SER A 32 29.19 -9.55 -8.24
N SER A 33 29.46 -10.73 -7.66
CA SER A 33 30.10 -10.84 -6.34
C SER A 33 31.57 -10.38 -6.37
N ILE A 34 32.31 -10.66 -7.46
CA ILE A 34 33.67 -10.16 -7.64
C ILE A 34 33.66 -8.64 -7.78
N LEU A 35 32.80 -8.10 -8.65
CA LEU A 35 32.68 -6.65 -8.87
C LEU A 35 32.30 -5.93 -7.56
N TYR A 36 31.35 -6.48 -6.80
CA TYR A 36 30.94 -5.97 -5.50
C TYR A 36 32.10 -5.89 -4.50
N ARG A 37 32.84 -7.00 -4.30
CA ARG A 37 34.00 -7.03 -3.38
C ARG A 37 35.13 -6.09 -3.81
N CYS A 38 35.38 -5.97 -5.12
CA CYS A 38 36.36 -5.03 -5.64
C CYS A 38 35.94 -3.58 -5.38
N SER A 39 34.65 -3.27 -5.57
CA SER A 39 34.08 -1.95 -5.27
C SER A 39 34.19 -1.62 -3.79
N GLN A 40 33.90 -2.58 -2.90
CA GLN A 40 34.07 -2.40 -1.45
C GLN A 40 35.52 -2.04 -1.09
N LYS A 41 36.50 -2.84 -1.57
CA LYS A 41 37.92 -2.57 -1.32
C LYS A 41 38.38 -1.21 -1.84
N TYR A 42 37.87 -0.79 -3.00
CA TYR A 42 38.16 0.53 -3.52
C TYR A 42 37.61 1.62 -2.60
N TYR A 43 36.31 1.55 -2.29
CA TYR A 43 35.64 2.56 -1.47
C TYR A 43 36.20 2.62 -0.05
N ASP A 44 36.43 1.49 0.61
CA ASP A 44 37.04 1.45 1.94
C ASP A 44 38.42 2.13 1.96
N LYS A 45 39.19 2.01 0.89
CA LYS A 45 40.51 2.65 0.78
C LYS A 45 40.41 4.16 0.59
N VAL A 46 39.54 4.62 -0.30
CA VAL A 46 39.48 6.05 -0.68
C VAL A 46 38.62 6.87 0.28
N LEU A 47 37.64 6.24 0.95
CA LEU A 47 36.73 6.91 1.87
C LEU A 47 37.24 6.97 3.32
N ASP A 48 38.33 6.26 3.64
CA ASP A 48 38.97 6.28 4.96
C ASP A 48 39.33 7.71 5.41
N ALA A 49 39.77 8.55 4.48
CA ALA A 49 40.06 9.97 4.72
C ALA A 49 38.86 10.78 5.24
N TYR A 50 37.64 10.29 4.98
CA TYR A 50 36.37 10.86 5.44
C TYR A 50 35.78 10.08 6.61
N GLN A 51 36.48 9.08 7.15
CA GLN A 51 35.98 8.16 8.19
C GLN A 51 34.72 7.39 7.75
N LEU A 52 34.58 7.16 6.44
CA LEU A 52 33.48 6.46 5.81
C LEU A 52 33.97 5.11 5.25
N GLY A 53 33.14 4.07 5.39
CA GLY A 53 33.34 2.80 4.72
C GLY A 53 32.41 2.62 3.53
N SER A 54 32.69 1.60 2.72
CA SER A 54 31.85 1.18 1.59
C SER A 54 30.41 0.84 1.99
N GLY A 55 30.20 0.39 3.24
CA GLY A 55 28.86 0.10 3.77
C GLY A 55 28.04 1.34 4.15
N GLN A 56 28.69 2.47 4.47
CA GLN A 56 27.98 3.72 4.81
C GLN A 56 27.71 4.59 3.58
N LEU A 57 28.50 4.42 2.52
CA LEU A 57 28.41 5.23 1.30
C LEU A 57 27.00 5.25 0.69
N PRO A 58 26.30 4.10 0.48
CA PRO A 58 24.96 4.11 -0.11
C PRO A 58 23.97 4.91 0.74
N PHE A 59 24.02 4.76 2.07
CA PHE A 59 23.12 5.46 2.97
C PHE A 59 23.33 6.97 2.97
N LEU A 60 24.58 7.42 2.97
CA LEU A 60 24.88 8.86 2.93
C LEU A 60 24.37 9.51 1.63
N ILE A 61 24.55 8.83 0.49
CA ILE A 61 24.04 9.29 -0.81
C ILE A 61 22.52 9.31 -0.82
N PHE A 62 21.86 8.23 -0.39
CA PHE A 62 20.40 8.16 -0.39
C PHE A 62 19.75 9.17 0.54
N ILE A 63 20.34 9.43 1.72
CA ILE A 63 19.84 10.46 2.63
C ILE A 63 20.03 11.86 2.04
N TYR A 64 21.17 12.12 1.38
CA TYR A 64 21.42 13.39 0.70
C TYR A 64 20.44 13.65 -0.45
N GLU A 65 20.16 12.62 -1.25
CA GLU A 65 19.23 12.71 -2.39
C GLU A 65 17.76 12.74 -1.93
N ASN A 66 17.46 12.26 -0.71
CA ASN A 66 16.11 12.16 -0.15
C ASN A 66 16.04 12.74 1.27
N GLU A 67 16.27 14.05 1.38
CA GLU A 67 16.28 14.78 2.65
C GLU A 67 14.96 14.61 3.43
N GLY A 68 15.04 14.01 4.62
CA GLY A 68 13.88 13.69 5.47
C GLY A 68 13.39 12.24 5.36
N ILE A 69 14.08 11.37 4.62
CA ILE A 69 13.76 9.94 4.54
C ILE A 69 13.80 9.27 5.92
N THR A 70 12.94 8.27 6.14
CA THR A 70 12.96 7.47 7.37
C THR A 70 13.91 6.29 7.26
N MET A 71 14.28 5.69 8.39
CA MET A 71 15.06 4.43 8.42
C MET A 71 14.38 3.32 7.59
N ASN A 72 13.04 3.25 7.65
CA ASN A 72 12.27 2.27 6.88
C ASN A 72 12.28 2.58 5.37
N GLY A 73 12.14 3.86 5.01
CA GLY A 73 12.25 4.28 3.61
C GLY A 73 13.63 3.95 3.03
N LEU A 74 14.70 4.10 3.82
CA LEU A 74 16.05 3.76 3.40
C LEU A 74 16.26 2.24 3.23
N ALA A 75 15.64 1.42 4.09
CA ALA A 75 15.63 -0.03 3.96
C ALA A 75 14.95 -0.48 2.66
N GLN A 76 13.79 0.10 2.34
CA GLN A 76 13.02 -0.20 1.14
C GLN A 76 13.75 0.26 -0.13
N LEU A 77 14.26 1.50 -0.17
CA LEU A 77 14.92 2.07 -1.34
C LEU A 77 16.15 1.27 -1.78
N GLY A 78 16.87 0.69 -0.82
CA GLY A 78 18.11 -0.05 -1.08
C GLY A 78 18.04 -1.57 -0.91
N CYS A 79 16.85 -2.13 -0.66
CA CYS A 79 16.65 -3.55 -0.34
C CYS A 79 17.59 -4.07 0.75
N TYR A 80 17.71 -3.30 1.84
CA TYR A 80 18.55 -3.63 2.99
C TYR A 80 17.71 -4.14 4.16
N ASP A 81 18.25 -5.08 4.93
CA ASP A 81 17.64 -5.41 6.21
C ASP A 81 17.73 -4.23 7.19
N LYS A 82 16.72 -4.12 8.07
CA LYS A 82 16.60 -3.02 9.04
C LYS A 82 17.81 -2.91 9.97
N GLY A 83 18.47 -4.02 10.29
CA GLY A 83 19.65 -4.05 11.16
C GLY A 83 20.86 -3.41 10.49
N THR A 84 21.07 -3.68 9.20
CA THR A 84 22.14 -3.09 8.39
C THR A 84 21.95 -1.58 8.24
N VAL A 85 20.73 -1.13 7.93
CA VAL A 85 20.42 0.31 7.86
C VAL A 85 20.67 0.99 9.21
N THR A 86 20.21 0.38 10.31
CA THR A 86 20.40 0.92 11.66
C THR A 86 21.87 1.14 11.99
N LYS A 87 22.72 0.12 11.80
CA LYS A 87 24.15 0.23 12.07
C LYS A 87 24.85 1.24 11.14
N GLY A 88 24.45 1.27 9.87
CA GLY A 88 25.00 2.19 8.88
C GLY A 88 24.72 3.65 9.21
N VAL A 89 23.47 3.97 9.54
CA VAL A 89 23.04 5.33 9.88
C VAL A 89 23.61 5.77 11.24
N GLN A 90 23.63 4.90 12.25
CA GLN A 90 24.27 5.21 13.53
C GLN A 90 25.74 5.60 13.34
N ARG A 91 26.47 4.85 12.49
CA ARG A 91 27.86 5.19 12.17
C ARG A 91 27.97 6.56 11.49
N LEU A 92 27.05 6.90 10.59
CA LEU A 92 27.01 8.21 9.92
C LEU A 92 26.69 9.36 10.88
N GLU A 93 25.85 9.12 11.87
CA GLU A 93 25.55 10.07 12.95
C GLU A 93 26.77 10.27 13.86
N GLU A 94 27.46 9.20 14.28
CA GLU A 94 28.68 9.26 15.11
C GLU A 94 29.79 10.10 14.47
N VAL A 95 30.00 9.95 13.16
CA VAL A 95 31.00 10.77 12.43
C VAL A 95 30.47 12.16 12.06
N GLY A 96 29.20 12.46 12.34
CA GLY A 96 28.60 13.78 12.18
C GLY A 96 28.15 14.13 10.77
N TYR A 97 27.90 13.16 9.90
CA TYR A 97 27.39 13.39 8.54
C TYR A 97 25.87 13.40 8.45
N VAL A 98 25.19 12.69 9.35
CA VAL A 98 23.73 12.60 9.36
C VAL A 98 23.20 13.03 10.72
N THR A 99 22.05 13.71 10.73
CA THR A 99 21.25 13.96 11.93
C THR A 99 19.97 13.14 11.88
N ILE A 100 19.61 12.58 13.04
CA ILE A 100 18.32 11.93 13.24
C ILE A 100 17.40 12.95 13.92
N GLU A 101 16.42 13.44 13.18
CA GLU A 101 15.48 14.44 13.65
C GLU A 101 14.13 13.81 13.98
N VAL A 102 13.44 14.40 14.95
CA VAL A 102 12.04 14.08 15.21
C VAL A 102 11.20 14.76 14.15
N SER A 103 10.34 14.01 13.45
CA SER A 103 9.47 14.62 12.44
C SER A 103 8.58 15.69 13.10
N PRO A 104 8.50 16.90 12.53
CA PRO A 104 7.61 17.96 13.02
C PRO A 104 6.13 17.55 12.99
N ALA A 105 5.77 16.63 12.08
CA ALA A 105 4.39 16.19 11.85
C ALA A 105 3.98 14.99 12.72
N ASP A 106 4.93 14.13 13.13
CA ASP A 106 4.70 13.05 14.09
C ASP A 106 5.94 12.82 14.97
N LYS A 107 5.82 13.10 16.28
CA LYS A 107 6.92 12.98 17.23
C LYS A 107 7.47 11.55 17.41
N ARG A 108 6.74 10.55 16.94
CA ARG A 108 7.15 9.13 16.94
C ARG A 108 8.03 8.79 15.75
N VAL A 109 7.97 9.57 14.68
CA VAL A 109 8.75 9.36 13.46
C VAL A 109 10.11 10.01 13.60
N ARG A 110 11.14 9.29 13.13
CA ARG A 110 12.50 9.79 13.01
C ARG A 110 12.85 9.90 11.53
N THR A 111 13.31 11.07 11.14
CA THR A 111 13.71 11.40 9.76
C THR A 111 15.20 11.71 9.73
N LEU A 112 15.85 11.35 8.63
CA LEU A 112 17.28 11.49 8.43
C LEU A 112 17.56 12.70 7.55
N ARG A 113 18.54 13.52 7.94
CA ARG A 113 19.02 14.66 7.17
C ARG A 113 20.53 14.70 7.11
N THR A 114 21.08 15.26 6.03
CA THR A 114 22.52 15.49 5.97
C THR A 114 22.93 16.77 6.67
N THR A 115 24.05 16.73 7.37
CA THR A 115 24.63 17.91 8.04
C THR A 115 25.36 18.82 7.05
N ALA A 116 25.72 20.02 7.48
CA ALA A 116 26.62 20.89 6.72
C ALA A 116 27.95 20.19 6.37
N LYS A 117 28.50 19.42 7.33
CA LYS A 117 29.71 18.61 7.14
C LYS A 117 29.58 17.59 6.00
N ALA A 118 28.40 16.96 5.85
CA ALA A 118 28.16 16.06 4.73
C ALA A 118 28.10 16.80 3.39
N LYS A 119 27.44 17.96 3.36
CA LYS A 119 27.32 18.79 2.16
C LYS A 119 28.67 19.32 1.67
N GLU A 120 29.64 19.52 2.56
CA GLU A 120 31.02 19.89 2.19
C GLU A 120 31.76 18.80 1.43
N ILE A 121 31.49 17.53 1.73
CA ILE A 121 32.22 16.39 1.13
C ILE A 121 31.45 15.71 0.01
N ILE A 122 30.14 15.96 -0.13
CA ILE A 122 29.27 15.20 -1.04
C ILE A 122 29.72 15.31 -2.50
N GLY A 123 30.18 16.48 -2.94
CA GLY A 123 30.72 16.67 -4.28
C GLY A 123 31.96 15.79 -4.53
N GLN A 124 32.81 15.67 -3.52
CA GLN A 124 33.99 14.81 -3.59
C GLN A 124 33.61 13.32 -3.60
N ILE A 125 32.56 12.94 -2.89
CA ILE A 125 32.00 11.58 -2.93
C ILE A 125 31.49 11.25 -4.34
N TYR A 126 30.75 12.15 -5.00
CA TYR A 126 30.29 11.92 -6.37
C TYR A 126 31.47 11.78 -7.35
N LEU A 127 32.53 12.59 -7.20
CA LEU A 127 33.75 12.44 -7.98
C LEU A 127 34.44 11.09 -7.76
N ILE A 128 34.53 10.62 -6.52
CA ILE A 128 35.07 9.29 -6.19
C ILE A 128 34.24 8.18 -6.85
N ARG A 129 32.91 8.30 -6.85
CA ARG A 129 32.03 7.33 -7.53
C ARG A 129 32.23 7.34 -9.03
N GLN A 130 32.37 8.52 -9.64
CA GLN A 130 32.65 8.66 -11.06
C GLN A 130 34.02 8.05 -11.42
N GLN A 131 35.06 8.32 -10.63
CA GLN A 131 36.39 7.72 -10.83
C GLN A 131 36.36 6.19 -10.77
N TRP A 132 35.55 5.63 -9.86
CA TRP A 132 35.37 4.17 -9.83
C TRP A 132 34.66 3.65 -11.07
N TRP A 133 33.61 4.35 -11.53
CA TRP A 133 32.91 4.03 -12.77
C TRP A 133 33.86 4.03 -13.97
N ASP A 134 34.65 5.09 -14.12
CA ASP A 134 35.66 5.20 -15.19
C ASP A 134 36.67 4.06 -15.12
N GLN A 135 37.08 3.65 -13.91
CA GLN A 135 38.02 2.56 -13.70
C GLN A 135 37.46 1.19 -14.11
N ILE A 136 36.20 0.90 -13.78
CA ILE A 136 35.55 -0.39 -14.13
C ILE A 136 35.11 -0.43 -15.60
N THR A 137 34.93 0.72 -16.24
CA THR A 137 34.55 0.85 -17.66
C THR A 137 35.72 1.25 -18.58
N GLN A 138 36.95 1.38 -18.08
CA GLN A 138 38.11 1.90 -18.82
C GLN A 138 38.42 1.23 -20.18
N ASN A 139 37.99 -0.02 -20.37
CA ASN A 139 38.20 -0.80 -21.60
C ASN A 139 36.91 -0.95 -22.42
N MET A 140 35.89 -0.14 -22.14
CA MET A 140 34.63 -0.06 -22.85
C MET A 140 34.61 1.26 -23.64
N SER A 141 34.07 1.24 -24.85
CA SER A 141 33.64 2.47 -25.52
C SER A 141 32.50 3.15 -24.75
N GLU A 142 32.27 4.45 -24.99
CA GLU A 142 31.16 5.17 -24.35
C GLU A 142 29.80 4.50 -24.61
N ALA A 143 29.60 3.96 -25.81
CA ALA A 143 28.38 3.22 -26.17
C ALA A 143 28.24 1.90 -25.39
N GLU A 144 29.35 1.17 -25.19
CA GLU A 144 29.36 -0.06 -24.41
C GLU A 144 29.12 0.21 -22.92
N ALA A 145 29.74 1.26 -22.36
CA ALA A 145 29.52 1.66 -20.97
C ALA A 145 28.06 2.06 -20.71
N ALA A 146 27.47 2.87 -21.59
CA ALA A 146 26.06 3.26 -21.48
C ALA A 146 25.11 2.07 -21.66
N LEU A 147 25.44 1.14 -22.56
CA LEU A 147 24.67 -0.09 -22.72
C LEU A 147 24.78 -0.99 -21.47
N PHE A 148 25.97 -1.11 -20.89
CA PHE A 148 26.20 -1.87 -19.67
C PHE A 148 25.35 -1.33 -18.50
N GLU A 149 25.38 -0.01 -18.27
CA GLU A 149 24.54 0.65 -17.26
C GLU A 149 23.05 0.34 -17.48
N LYS A 150 22.57 0.54 -18.72
CA LYS A 150 21.16 0.28 -19.07
C LYS A 150 20.74 -1.17 -18.85
N LEU A 151 21.57 -2.13 -19.24
CA LEU A 151 21.27 -3.55 -19.07
C LEU A 151 21.33 -3.97 -17.60
N GLN A 152 22.28 -3.43 -16.85
CA GLN A 152 22.37 -3.63 -15.40
C GLN A 152 21.11 -3.10 -14.70
N SER A 153 20.67 -1.87 -15.00
CA SER A 153 19.44 -1.32 -14.42
C SER A 153 18.21 -2.16 -14.73
N LYS A 154 18.08 -2.70 -15.96
CA LYS A 154 16.99 -3.61 -16.31
C LYS A 154 17.03 -4.93 -15.55
N ALA A 155 18.22 -5.53 -15.39
CA ALA A 155 18.38 -6.75 -14.63
C ALA A 155 18.04 -6.54 -13.14
N VAL A 156 18.43 -5.39 -12.58
CA VAL A 156 18.05 -5.00 -11.21
C VAL A 156 16.54 -4.81 -11.10
N ALA A 157 15.91 -4.09 -12.03
CA ALA A 157 14.44 -3.91 -12.02
C ALA A 157 13.70 -5.25 -12.04
N ASN A 158 14.09 -6.18 -12.92
CA ASN A 158 13.49 -7.51 -12.96
C ASN A 158 13.69 -8.30 -11.64
N ALA A 159 14.84 -8.15 -10.98
CA ALA A 159 15.10 -8.80 -9.70
C ALA A 159 14.28 -8.17 -8.56
N LEU A 160 14.08 -6.85 -8.58
CA LEU A 160 13.19 -6.15 -7.66
C LEU A 160 11.74 -6.54 -7.88
N ASP A 161 11.30 -6.67 -9.12
CA ASP A 161 9.95 -7.15 -9.47
C ASP A 161 9.74 -8.59 -8.97
N TYR A 162 10.73 -9.47 -9.16
CA TYR A 162 10.68 -10.85 -8.63
C TYR A 162 10.68 -10.89 -7.10
N LEU A 163 11.49 -10.06 -6.43
CA LEU A 163 11.46 -9.96 -4.97
C LEU A 163 10.15 -9.34 -4.46
N ALA A 164 9.52 -8.44 -5.23
CA ALA A 164 8.18 -7.96 -4.93
C ALA A 164 7.11 -9.06 -5.09
N GLU A 165 7.35 -10.04 -5.96
CA GLU A 165 6.51 -11.24 -6.13
C GLU A 165 6.80 -12.32 -5.05
N GLU A 166 8.02 -12.41 -4.50
CA GLU A 166 8.41 -13.42 -3.49
C GLU A 166 8.44 -12.93 -2.03
N GLU A 167 8.55 -11.63 -1.77
CA GLU A 167 8.48 -11.04 -0.42
C GLU A 167 7.04 -10.57 -0.11
N PRO A 168 6.31 -11.22 0.81
CA PRO A 168 4.92 -10.89 1.15
C PRO A 168 4.76 -9.55 1.92
N GLU A 169 5.76 -8.67 1.91
CA GLU A 169 5.65 -7.31 2.44
C GLU A 169 5.07 -6.31 1.42
N LEU A 170 5.12 -6.61 0.11
CA LEU A 170 4.43 -5.82 -0.93
C LEU A 170 2.94 -6.16 -1.09
N GLU A 171 2.48 -7.23 -0.44
CA GLU A 171 1.07 -7.54 -0.22
C GLU A 171 0.55 -7.03 1.14
N SER A 172 1.00 -5.84 1.58
CA SER A 172 0.49 -5.28 2.83
C SER A 172 -0.86 -4.58 2.63
N VAL A 173 -1.84 -4.93 3.46
CA VAL A 173 -3.07 -4.16 3.60
C VAL A 173 -2.77 -2.97 4.50
N GLY A 174 -2.92 -1.76 3.97
CA GLY A 174 -2.75 -0.51 4.70
C GLY A 174 -3.85 -0.29 5.73
N ILE A 175 -3.71 -0.77 6.98
CA ILE A 175 -4.65 -0.49 8.07
C ILE A 175 -4.24 0.78 8.82
N PHE A 176 -5.09 1.81 8.81
CA PHE A 176 -4.81 3.13 9.40
C PHE A 176 -5.71 3.45 10.60
N GLY A 177 -6.66 2.57 10.92
CA GLY A 177 -7.52 2.73 12.08
C GLY A 177 -8.09 1.40 12.56
N ILE A 178 -8.38 1.32 13.86
CA ILE A 178 -9.08 0.20 14.48
C ILE A 178 -10.14 0.73 15.42
N GLN A 179 -11.40 0.38 15.16
CA GLN A 179 -12.44 0.44 16.16
C GLN A 179 -12.45 -0.88 16.92
N LYS A 180 -11.85 -0.87 18.12
CA LYS A 180 -11.55 -2.09 18.90
C LYS A 180 -12.78 -2.92 19.29
N MET A 181 -13.96 -2.29 19.34
CA MET A 181 -15.24 -2.96 19.56
C MET A 181 -16.38 -2.11 19.00
N THR A 182 -17.36 -2.75 18.36
CA THR A 182 -18.55 -2.14 17.77
C THR A 182 -19.69 -3.16 17.80
N LEU A 183 -20.92 -2.67 17.99
CA LEU A 183 -22.15 -3.47 17.89
C LEU A 183 -22.94 -3.13 16.61
N LEU A 184 -22.46 -2.15 15.83
CA LEU A 184 -23.19 -1.57 14.70
C LEU A 184 -22.64 -2.05 13.36
N ASP A 185 -21.33 -2.29 13.28
CA ASP A 185 -20.68 -2.48 11.99
C ASP A 185 -20.74 -3.92 11.49
N TYR A 186 -21.10 -4.89 12.32
CA TYR A 186 -21.40 -6.26 11.91
C TYR A 186 -22.78 -6.65 12.46
N PRO A 187 -23.80 -6.85 11.60
CA PRO A 187 -25.14 -7.21 12.03
C PRO A 187 -25.15 -8.44 12.96
N GLY A 188 -25.64 -8.23 14.19
CA GLY A 188 -25.81 -9.28 15.19
C GLY A 188 -24.52 -9.80 15.83
N LYS A 189 -23.39 -9.08 15.71
CA LYS A 189 -22.10 -9.51 16.27
C LYS A 189 -21.40 -8.39 17.02
N ILE A 190 -20.75 -8.73 18.14
CA ILE A 190 -19.76 -7.87 18.78
C ILE A 190 -18.49 -7.93 17.91
N ALA A 191 -18.26 -6.91 17.10
CA ALA A 191 -17.17 -6.92 16.12
C ALA A 191 -16.09 -5.88 16.42
N SER A 192 -14.99 -5.95 15.67
CA SER A 192 -14.03 -4.85 15.54
C SER A 192 -13.97 -4.42 14.08
N THR A 193 -13.85 -3.12 13.83
CA THR A 193 -13.71 -2.58 12.47
C THR A 193 -12.27 -2.19 12.21
N LEU A 194 -11.68 -2.72 11.13
CA LEU A 194 -10.35 -2.39 10.65
C LEU A 194 -10.50 -1.49 9.42
N PHE A 195 -9.85 -0.33 9.44
CA PHE A 195 -10.00 0.70 8.40
C PHE A 195 -8.80 0.69 7.45
N THR A 196 -9.04 0.32 6.19
CA THR A 196 -8.05 0.39 5.11
C THR A 196 -7.86 1.83 4.63
N GLY A 197 -6.66 2.16 4.18
CA GLY A 197 -6.34 3.46 3.58
C GLY A 197 -6.43 3.43 2.06
N GLY A 198 -6.72 4.58 1.45
CA GLY A 198 -6.91 4.75 0.02
C GLY A 198 -8.33 4.39 -0.42
N CYS A 199 -8.90 5.22 -1.29
CA CYS A 199 -10.17 4.98 -1.95
C CYS A 199 -10.11 5.48 -3.39
N ASN A 200 -10.80 4.82 -4.30
CA ASN A 200 -10.93 5.23 -5.70
C ASN A 200 -12.09 6.21 -5.94
N PHE A 201 -12.95 6.45 -4.95
CA PHE A 201 -14.00 7.48 -5.01
C PHE A 201 -13.60 8.74 -4.23
N ARG A 202 -14.30 9.85 -4.49
CA ARG A 202 -14.10 11.17 -3.86
C ARG A 202 -15.44 11.76 -3.40
N CYS A 203 -16.28 10.92 -2.79
CA CYS A 203 -17.63 11.29 -2.34
C CYS A 203 -17.58 12.60 -1.53
N PRO A 204 -18.29 13.67 -1.93
CA PRO A 204 -18.24 14.97 -1.25
C PRO A 204 -18.53 14.87 0.26
N PHE A 205 -19.41 13.95 0.65
CA PHE A 205 -19.85 13.69 2.02
C PHE A 205 -18.97 12.68 2.80
N CYS A 206 -17.82 12.25 2.28
CA CYS A 206 -17.00 11.23 2.93
C CYS A 206 -16.48 11.71 4.30
N GLN A 207 -16.91 11.06 5.38
CA GLN A 207 -16.46 11.38 6.76
C GLN A 207 -15.05 10.87 7.08
N ASN A 208 -14.48 10.07 6.18
CA ASN A 208 -13.15 9.46 6.31
C ASN A 208 -12.18 10.07 5.29
N SER A 209 -12.23 11.39 5.07
CA SER A 209 -11.35 12.07 4.09
C SER A 209 -9.86 11.77 4.33
N ASP A 210 -9.43 11.64 5.59
CA ASP A 210 -8.06 11.26 5.97
C ASP A 210 -7.65 9.88 5.44
N LEU A 211 -8.61 8.96 5.25
CA LEU A 211 -8.38 7.64 4.66
C LEU A 211 -8.45 7.67 3.13
N VAL A 212 -9.07 8.69 2.54
CA VAL A 212 -9.13 8.88 1.08
C VAL A 212 -7.86 9.59 0.58
N PHE A 213 -7.43 10.61 1.31
CA PHE A 213 -6.24 11.41 1.06
C PHE A 213 -5.20 11.11 2.14
N LEU A 214 -4.56 9.95 2.02
CA LEU A 214 -3.52 9.53 2.97
C LEU A 214 -2.40 10.57 2.98
N ALA A 215 -2.19 11.20 4.14
CA ALA A 215 -1.02 12.05 4.33
C ALA A 215 0.26 11.19 4.26
N GLU A 216 1.33 11.73 3.67
CA GLU A 216 2.60 11.00 3.50
C GLU A 216 3.19 10.48 4.82
N ASN A 217 2.81 11.11 5.94
CA ASN A 217 3.26 10.76 7.29
C ASN A 217 2.21 9.97 8.10
N MET A 218 1.09 9.55 7.50
CA MET A 218 0.06 8.80 8.22
C MET A 218 0.61 7.42 8.60
N ALA A 219 0.70 7.15 9.90
CA ALA A 219 1.24 5.89 10.40
C ALA A 219 0.24 4.75 10.19
N GLN A 220 0.62 3.75 9.39
CA GLN A 220 -0.05 2.47 9.34
C GLN A 220 0.13 1.73 10.67
N ILE A 221 -0.90 1.01 11.11
CA ILE A 221 -0.81 0.16 12.29
C ILE A 221 0.08 -1.04 11.94
N PRO A 222 1.16 -1.29 12.70
CA PRO A 222 2.04 -2.43 12.44
C PRO A 222 1.27 -3.74 12.43
N LYS A 223 1.59 -4.61 11.46
CA LYS A 223 0.94 -5.93 11.31
C LYS A 223 1.01 -6.74 12.60
N GLU A 224 2.17 -6.76 13.25
CA GLU A 224 2.37 -7.45 14.53
C GLU A 224 1.41 -6.93 15.62
N GLU A 225 1.30 -5.61 15.79
CA GLU A 225 0.40 -5.01 16.77
C GLU A 225 -1.07 -5.35 16.50
N LEU A 226 -1.46 -5.32 15.21
CA LEU A 226 -2.81 -5.67 14.77
C LEU A 226 -3.14 -7.13 15.07
N PHE A 227 -2.28 -8.07 14.68
CA PHE A 227 -2.53 -9.50 14.91
C PHE A 227 -2.41 -9.87 16.40
N ASP A 228 -1.53 -9.22 17.17
CA ASP A 228 -1.52 -9.34 18.63
C ASP A 228 -2.85 -8.89 19.26
N PHE A 229 -3.41 -7.79 18.77
CA PHE A 229 -4.74 -7.34 19.19
C PHE A 229 -5.81 -8.39 18.84
N LEU A 230 -5.84 -8.88 17.61
CA LEU A 230 -6.84 -9.87 17.17
C LEU A 230 -6.74 -11.19 17.95
N ASN A 231 -5.53 -11.70 18.18
CA ASN A 231 -5.29 -12.90 18.98
C ASN A 231 -5.82 -12.74 20.41
N ARG A 232 -5.50 -11.63 21.08
CA ARG A 232 -5.98 -11.35 22.46
C ARG A 232 -7.50 -11.21 22.57
N ARG A 233 -8.21 -11.03 21.46
CA ARG A 233 -9.66 -10.83 21.43
C ARG A 233 -10.44 -12.06 20.99
N GLN A 234 -9.78 -13.18 20.69
CA GLN A 234 -10.45 -14.42 20.34
C GLN A 234 -11.35 -14.86 21.51
N GLY A 235 -12.59 -15.24 21.19
CA GLY A 235 -13.61 -15.57 22.19
C GLY A 235 -14.33 -14.38 22.83
N ILE A 236 -13.93 -13.14 22.54
CA ILE A 236 -14.65 -11.91 22.93
C ILE A 236 -15.30 -11.27 21.70
N LEU A 237 -14.52 -11.07 20.64
CA LEU A 237 -15.05 -10.59 19.37
C LEU A 237 -15.66 -11.77 18.61
N GLU A 238 -16.83 -11.54 18.01
CA GLU A 238 -17.59 -12.52 17.26
C GLU A 238 -17.42 -12.35 15.75
N GLY A 239 -16.76 -11.27 15.30
CA GLY A 239 -16.45 -11.02 13.90
C GLY A 239 -15.58 -9.80 13.67
N ILE A 240 -15.06 -9.66 12.46
CA ILE A 240 -14.24 -8.53 12.04
C ILE A 240 -14.89 -7.85 10.84
N CYS A 241 -15.04 -6.54 10.89
CA CYS A 241 -15.50 -5.72 9.78
C CYS A 241 -14.28 -5.06 9.10
N ILE A 242 -14.13 -5.24 7.79
CA ILE A 242 -13.10 -4.56 7.00
C ILE A 242 -13.78 -3.43 6.25
N SER A 243 -13.38 -2.19 6.55
CA SER A 243 -13.98 -0.96 6.04
C SER A 243 -12.88 0.11 5.82
N GLY A 244 -13.22 1.40 5.81
CA GLY A 244 -12.27 2.51 5.69
C GLY A 244 -12.43 3.27 4.39
N GLY A 245 -11.39 3.23 3.56
CA GLY A 245 -11.43 3.65 2.17
C GLY A 245 -12.14 2.62 1.28
N GLU A 246 -11.42 2.02 0.34
CA GLU A 246 -11.91 0.86 -0.43
C GLU A 246 -11.03 -0.36 -0.15
N PRO A 247 -11.49 -1.36 0.63
CA PRO A 247 -10.68 -2.53 0.95
C PRO A 247 -10.23 -3.32 -0.28
N LEU A 248 -11.05 -3.41 -1.34
CA LEU A 248 -10.69 -4.14 -2.56
C LEU A 248 -9.69 -3.39 -3.45
N LEU A 249 -9.28 -2.18 -3.07
CA LEU A 249 -8.14 -1.47 -3.66
C LEU A 249 -6.80 -2.06 -3.19
N GLN A 250 -6.78 -2.74 -2.03
CA GLN A 250 -5.55 -3.23 -1.40
C GLN A 250 -5.06 -4.49 -2.12
N PRO A 251 -3.83 -4.54 -2.65
CA PRO A 251 -3.32 -5.72 -3.35
C PRO A 251 -3.37 -6.98 -2.48
N GLY A 252 -2.88 -6.91 -1.24
CA GLY A 252 -2.81 -8.03 -0.31
C GLY A 252 -4.09 -8.37 0.49
N ILE A 253 -5.26 -7.86 0.09
CA ILE A 253 -6.51 -8.08 0.85
C ILE A 253 -6.83 -9.56 1.04
N GLU A 254 -6.59 -10.39 0.03
CA GLU A 254 -6.88 -11.82 0.07
C GLU A 254 -6.07 -12.53 1.17
N VAL A 255 -4.75 -12.37 1.15
CA VAL A 255 -3.85 -12.97 2.15
C VAL A 255 -4.17 -12.47 3.55
N PHE A 256 -4.49 -11.18 3.68
CA PHE A 256 -4.89 -10.60 4.95
C PHE A 256 -6.20 -11.20 5.49
N LEU A 257 -7.21 -11.40 4.63
CA LEU A 257 -8.45 -12.05 5.02
C LEU A 257 -8.23 -13.53 5.39
N ARG A 258 -7.39 -14.26 4.66
CA ARG A 258 -7.01 -15.64 5.03
C ARG A 258 -6.44 -15.70 6.44
N GLN A 259 -5.52 -14.79 6.78
CA GLN A 259 -4.95 -14.69 8.13
C GLN A 259 -6.01 -14.38 9.20
N ILE A 260 -7.01 -13.54 8.91
CA ILE A 260 -8.12 -13.29 9.84
C ILE A 260 -9.01 -14.53 10.01
N LYS A 261 -9.30 -15.25 8.92
CA LYS A 261 -10.10 -16.48 8.94
C LYS A 261 -9.39 -17.62 9.68
N GLU A 262 -8.07 -17.72 9.59
CA GLU A 262 -7.24 -18.65 10.36
C GLU A 262 -7.35 -18.42 11.87
N LEU A 263 -7.58 -17.18 12.32
CA LEU A 263 -7.90 -16.86 13.71
C LEU A 263 -9.35 -17.22 14.10
N GLY A 264 -10.15 -17.77 13.19
CA GLY A 264 -11.52 -18.19 13.46
C GLY A 264 -12.55 -17.07 13.44
N TYR A 265 -12.20 -15.87 12.99
CA TYR A 265 -13.15 -14.76 12.88
C TYR A 265 -13.96 -14.84 11.59
N PRO A 266 -15.29 -14.73 11.64
CA PRO A 266 -16.07 -14.41 10.45
C PRO A 266 -15.85 -12.94 10.05
N VAL A 267 -15.85 -12.68 8.76
CA VAL A 267 -15.50 -11.39 8.15
C VAL A 267 -16.72 -10.74 7.52
N LYS A 268 -16.93 -9.46 7.81
CA LYS A 268 -17.80 -8.57 7.04
C LYS A 268 -16.95 -7.63 6.22
N LEU A 269 -17.29 -7.47 4.95
CA LEU A 269 -16.63 -6.57 4.02
C LEU A 269 -17.54 -5.38 3.70
N ASP A 270 -17.07 -4.16 3.96
CA ASP A 270 -17.67 -2.92 3.47
C ASP A 270 -16.95 -2.49 2.18
N THR A 271 -17.67 -2.36 1.07
CA THR A 271 -17.09 -1.99 -0.23
C THR A 271 -17.99 -1.02 -0.99
N ASN A 272 -17.40 -0.20 -1.85
CA ASN A 272 -18.12 0.64 -2.81
C ASN A 272 -18.52 -0.10 -4.10
N GLY A 273 -18.08 -1.37 -4.25
CA GLY A 273 -18.47 -2.29 -5.32
C GLY A 273 -17.79 -2.05 -6.67
N SER A 274 -16.72 -1.26 -6.73
CA SER A 274 -15.98 -0.99 -7.97
C SER A 274 -15.05 -2.11 -8.44
N PHE A 275 -14.91 -3.21 -7.67
CA PHE A 275 -14.03 -4.34 -7.98
C PHE A 275 -14.80 -5.68 -7.99
N PRO A 276 -15.70 -5.91 -8.96
CA PRO A 276 -16.59 -7.08 -8.99
C PRO A 276 -15.84 -8.42 -9.03
N ASP A 277 -14.79 -8.54 -9.85
CA ASP A 277 -14.07 -9.80 -10.02
C ASP A 277 -13.33 -10.20 -8.73
N ARG A 278 -12.77 -9.22 -8.00
CA ARG A 278 -12.16 -9.47 -6.69
C ARG A 278 -13.21 -9.82 -5.63
N LEU A 279 -14.36 -9.15 -5.65
CA LEU A 279 -15.45 -9.45 -4.73
C LEU A 279 -15.98 -10.88 -4.94
N GLU A 280 -16.20 -11.28 -6.19
CA GLU A 280 -16.64 -12.64 -6.55
C GLU A 280 -15.62 -13.69 -6.07
N HIS A 281 -14.33 -13.46 -6.34
CA HIS A 281 -13.25 -14.34 -5.88
C HIS A 281 -13.22 -14.51 -4.35
N LEU A 282 -13.31 -13.43 -3.57
CA LEU A 282 -13.30 -13.51 -2.10
C LEU A 282 -14.53 -14.23 -1.54
N ILE A 283 -15.68 -14.12 -2.20
CA ILE A 283 -16.90 -14.86 -1.85
C ILE A 283 -16.71 -16.36 -2.15
N ASP A 284 -16.21 -16.68 -3.34
CA ASP A 284 -16.04 -18.07 -3.80
C ASP A 284 -15.00 -18.81 -2.94
N GLU A 285 -13.93 -18.13 -2.51
CA GLU A 285 -12.92 -18.65 -1.58
C GLU A 285 -13.39 -18.70 -0.11
N GLY A 286 -14.60 -18.24 0.20
CA GLY A 286 -15.15 -18.25 1.56
C GLY A 286 -14.43 -17.33 2.54
N LEU A 287 -13.76 -16.29 2.04
CA LEU A 287 -12.98 -15.34 2.84
C LEU A 287 -13.83 -14.20 3.43
N VAL A 288 -15.07 -14.07 2.96
CA VAL A 288 -16.06 -13.10 3.44
C VAL A 288 -17.34 -13.84 3.81
N ASP A 289 -17.97 -13.43 4.91
CA ASP A 289 -19.20 -14.03 5.44
C ASP A 289 -20.41 -13.09 5.35
N TYR A 290 -20.17 -11.78 5.16
CA TYR A 290 -21.20 -10.77 4.94
C TYR A 290 -20.66 -9.61 4.10
N VAL A 291 -21.45 -9.07 3.17
CA VAL A 291 -21.06 -7.89 2.38
C VAL A 291 -22.01 -6.72 2.64
N ALA A 292 -21.49 -5.57 3.06
CA ALA A 292 -22.21 -4.30 2.96
C ALA A 292 -21.67 -3.53 1.77
N MET A 293 -22.47 -3.43 0.70
CA MET A 293 -22.09 -2.68 -0.48
C MET A 293 -22.75 -1.30 -0.45
N ASP A 294 -21.93 -0.26 -0.53
CA ASP A 294 -22.41 1.09 -0.64
C ASP A 294 -22.91 1.41 -2.06
N LEU A 295 -24.22 1.52 -2.20
CA LEU A 295 -24.90 1.94 -3.42
C LEU A 295 -25.25 3.41 -3.32
N LYS A 296 -24.41 4.25 -3.92
CA LYS A 296 -24.36 5.68 -3.55
C LYS A 296 -25.51 6.52 -4.10
N ASN A 297 -26.09 6.18 -5.25
CA ASN A 297 -27.26 6.88 -5.81
C ASN A 297 -27.91 6.06 -6.94
N CYS A 298 -28.91 6.62 -7.62
CA CYS A 298 -29.36 6.17 -8.94
C CYS A 298 -28.20 6.24 -9.97
N ARG A 299 -28.34 5.50 -11.08
CA ARG A 299 -27.29 5.41 -12.11
C ARG A 299 -26.91 6.78 -12.67
N GLU A 300 -27.92 7.60 -12.98
CA GLU A 300 -27.72 8.86 -13.70
C GLU A 300 -26.93 9.89 -12.88
N ARG A 301 -27.03 9.84 -11.55
CA ARG A 301 -26.36 10.76 -10.62
C ARG A 301 -25.21 10.11 -9.86
N TYR A 302 -24.84 8.89 -10.20
CA TYR A 302 -23.82 8.15 -9.44
C TYR A 302 -22.46 8.84 -9.45
N GLY A 303 -22.00 9.28 -10.63
CA GLY A 303 -20.72 9.98 -10.81
C GLY A 303 -20.62 11.26 -9.97
N GLU A 304 -21.66 12.10 -10.02
CA GLU A 304 -21.79 13.30 -9.17
C GLU A 304 -21.68 12.94 -7.68
N THR A 305 -22.41 11.91 -7.26
CA THR A 305 -22.49 11.52 -5.84
C THR A 305 -21.18 10.97 -5.31
N VAL A 306 -20.38 10.30 -6.14
CA VAL A 306 -19.06 9.76 -5.74
C VAL A 306 -17.91 10.72 -6.05
N GLY A 307 -18.19 11.93 -6.52
CA GLY A 307 -17.19 12.95 -6.81
C GLY A 307 -16.32 12.66 -8.03
N LEU A 308 -16.85 11.94 -9.04
CA LEU A 308 -16.15 11.59 -10.27
C LEU A 308 -16.91 12.10 -11.50
N ALA A 309 -16.25 12.96 -12.29
CA ALA A 309 -16.84 13.53 -13.52
C ALA A 309 -17.09 12.48 -14.62
N LYS A 310 -16.30 11.40 -14.62
CA LYS A 310 -16.47 10.24 -15.51
C LYS A 310 -16.29 8.99 -14.66
N LEU A 311 -17.34 8.18 -14.59
CA LEU A 311 -17.34 6.90 -13.90
C LEU A 311 -17.91 5.85 -14.84
N ASP A 312 -17.20 4.72 -14.96
CA ASP A 312 -17.76 3.53 -15.56
C ASP A 312 -18.61 2.80 -14.50
N LEU A 313 -19.92 2.78 -14.72
CA LEU A 313 -20.88 2.10 -13.84
C LEU A 313 -20.86 0.58 -14.01
N ALA A 314 -20.30 0.04 -15.10
CA ALA A 314 -20.38 -1.38 -15.41
C ALA A 314 -19.81 -2.26 -14.29
N ALA A 315 -18.74 -1.82 -13.62
CA ALA A 315 -18.15 -2.56 -12.50
C ALA A 315 -19.09 -2.62 -11.28
N ILE A 316 -19.75 -1.51 -10.95
CA ILE A 316 -20.72 -1.42 -9.84
C ILE A 316 -21.96 -2.25 -10.16
N GLU A 317 -22.46 -2.17 -11.40
CA GLU A 317 -23.59 -2.98 -11.84
C GLU A 317 -23.31 -4.47 -11.77
N LYS A 318 -22.09 -4.91 -12.13
CA LYS A 318 -21.65 -6.29 -11.97
C LYS A 318 -21.66 -6.70 -10.49
N SER A 319 -21.14 -5.88 -9.58
CA SER A 319 -21.16 -6.16 -8.14
C SER A 319 -22.59 -6.20 -7.57
N VAL A 320 -23.48 -5.31 -8.02
CA VAL A 320 -24.91 -5.35 -7.66
C VAL A 320 -25.54 -6.66 -8.13
N ALA A 321 -25.35 -7.01 -9.40
CA ALA A 321 -25.90 -8.25 -9.96
C ALA A 321 -25.35 -9.49 -9.27
N LEU A 322 -24.06 -9.50 -8.92
CA LEU A 322 -23.40 -10.56 -8.17
C LEU A 322 -24.05 -10.77 -6.79
N LEU A 323 -24.22 -9.70 -6.01
CA LEU A 323 -24.81 -9.78 -4.67
C LEU A 323 -26.30 -10.15 -4.72
N MET A 324 -27.03 -9.66 -5.71
CA MET A 324 -28.45 -10.02 -5.92
C MET A 324 -28.67 -11.50 -6.31
N ARG A 325 -27.61 -12.28 -6.57
CA ARG A 325 -27.70 -13.75 -6.66
C ARG A 325 -27.88 -14.43 -5.29
N ASP A 326 -27.79 -13.67 -4.19
CA ASP A 326 -27.99 -14.10 -2.79
C ASP A 326 -27.13 -15.33 -2.39
N ARG A 327 -25.90 -15.42 -2.94
CA ARG A 327 -24.92 -16.47 -2.60
C ARG A 327 -24.28 -16.25 -1.22
N ILE A 328 -24.36 -15.03 -0.71
CA ILE A 328 -23.79 -14.60 0.57
C ILE A 328 -24.76 -13.59 1.21
N PRO A 329 -24.92 -13.56 2.55
CA PRO A 329 -25.65 -12.48 3.21
C PRO A 329 -25.07 -11.11 2.84
N TYR A 330 -25.95 -10.16 2.48
CA TYR A 330 -25.54 -8.82 2.09
C TYR A 330 -26.58 -7.76 2.44
N GLU A 331 -26.13 -6.50 2.49
CA GLU A 331 -26.97 -5.32 2.48
C GLU A 331 -26.45 -4.28 1.48
N PHE A 332 -27.35 -3.58 0.82
CA PHE A 332 -27.00 -2.32 0.17
C PHE A 332 -27.13 -1.16 1.16
N ARG A 333 -26.24 -0.17 1.05
CA ARG A 333 -26.25 1.03 1.90
C ARG A 333 -26.20 2.29 1.07
N THR A 334 -27.04 3.27 1.39
CA THR A 334 -27.03 4.59 0.77
C THR A 334 -26.96 5.66 1.85
N THR A 335 -25.86 6.44 1.87
CA THR A 335 -25.77 7.63 2.72
C THR A 335 -26.54 8.77 2.07
N VAL A 336 -27.66 9.16 2.66
CA VAL A 336 -28.58 10.14 2.11
C VAL A 336 -28.13 11.55 2.52
N VAL A 337 -27.80 12.35 1.52
CA VAL A 337 -27.38 13.75 1.62
C VAL A 337 -28.40 14.61 0.90
N ARG A 338 -28.89 15.69 1.53
CA ARG A 338 -29.99 16.53 1.02
C ARG A 338 -29.74 17.06 -0.39
N GLU A 339 -28.51 17.49 -0.69
CA GLU A 339 -28.14 18.08 -1.97
C GLU A 339 -27.99 17.04 -3.09
N LEU A 340 -27.72 15.78 -2.74
CA LEU A 340 -27.39 14.72 -3.70
C LEU A 340 -28.54 13.76 -3.95
N HIS A 341 -29.59 13.76 -3.13
CA HIS A 341 -30.67 12.78 -3.22
C HIS A 341 -32.04 13.43 -3.25
N THR A 342 -32.84 13.03 -4.24
CA THR A 342 -34.23 13.42 -4.40
C THR A 342 -35.16 12.22 -4.33
N ALA A 343 -36.47 12.47 -4.22
CA ALA A 343 -37.48 11.41 -4.27
C ALA A 343 -37.43 10.60 -5.59
N GLU A 344 -37.12 11.27 -6.70
CA GLU A 344 -36.98 10.63 -8.02
C GLU A 344 -35.73 9.75 -8.07
N ASP A 345 -34.62 10.17 -7.45
CA ASP A 345 -33.41 9.36 -7.34
C ASP A 345 -33.67 8.08 -6.55
N MET A 346 -34.40 8.17 -5.44
CA MET A 346 -34.81 7.00 -4.64
C MET A 346 -35.71 6.05 -5.44
N ARG A 347 -36.63 6.59 -6.25
CA ARG A 347 -37.48 5.80 -7.13
C ARG A 347 -36.64 4.99 -8.12
N ARG A 348 -35.68 5.64 -8.79
CA ARG A 348 -34.78 5.00 -9.76
C ARG A 348 -33.80 4.01 -9.11
N LEU A 349 -33.32 4.32 -7.91
CA LEU A 349 -32.53 3.41 -7.09
C LEU A 349 -33.32 2.15 -6.77
N GLY A 350 -34.55 2.29 -6.28
CA GLY A 350 -35.44 1.15 -6.02
C GLY A 350 -35.68 0.30 -7.27
N GLU A 351 -35.96 0.93 -8.42
CA GLU A 351 -36.15 0.23 -9.69
C GLU A 351 -34.91 -0.57 -10.12
N TRP A 352 -33.71 0.00 -9.92
CA TRP A 352 -32.45 -0.69 -10.21
C TRP A 352 -32.31 -1.97 -9.40
N ILE A 353 -32.44 -1.87 -8.08
CA ILE A 353 -32.20 -3.01 -7.17
C ILE A 353 -33.48 -3.71 -6.76
N LYS A 354 -34.49 -3.72 -7.65
CA LYS A 354 -35.77 -4.39 -7.40
C LYS A 354 -35.56 -5.86 -7.01
N GLY A 355 -36.08 -6.24 -5.84
CA GLY A 355 -35.92 -7.59 -5.31
C GLY A 355 -34.61 -7.82 -4.55
N ALA A 356 -33.80 -6.78 -4.31
CA ALA A 356 -32.67 -6.89 -3.39
C ALA A 356 -33.16 -7.26 -1.99
N ARG A 357 -32.33 -8.03 -1.29
CA ARG A 357 -32.63 -8.56 0.04
C ARG A 357 -32.85 -7.46 1.08
N LYS A 358 -31.95 -6.48 1.13
CA LYS A 358 -31.93 -5.42 2.14
C LYS A 358 -31.31 -4.14 1.61
N LEU A 359 -31.90 -3.00 1.98
CA LEU A 359 -31.36 -1.66 1.75
C LEU A 359 -31.37 -0.86 3.06
N VAL A 360 -30.26 -0.20 3.37
CA VAL A 360 -30.16 0.69 4.53
C VAL A 360 -29.95 2.11 4.03
N LEU A 361 -30.89 3.00 4.35
CA LEU A 361 -30.71 4.44 4.19
C LEU A 361 -30.06 5.01 5.46
N GLN A 362 -28.83 5.46 5.33
CA GLN A 362 -28.10 6.10 6.41
C GLN A 362 -28.21 7.61 6.30
N GLN A 363 -28.66 8.29 7.36
CA GLN A 363 -28.67 9.76 7.38
C GLN A 363 -27.22 10.27 7.35
N PHE A 364 -26.95 11.24 6.47
CA PHE A 364 -25.68 11.96 6.48
C PHE A 364 -25.50 12.73 7.80
N VAL A 365 -24.29 12.71 8.35
CA VAL A 365 -23.90 13.51 9.51
C VAL A 365 -22.72 14.37 9.10
N ASP A 366 -22.85 15.68 9.25
CA ASP A 366 -21.77 16.61 8.90
C ASP A 366 -20.63 16.54 9.92
N SER A 367 -19.41 16.82 9.48
CA SER A 367 -18.22 16.84 10.33
C SER A 367 -17.09 17.63 9.69
N GLU A 368 -16.10 18.06 10.47
CA GLU A 368 -14.89 18.71 9.96
C GLU A 368 -14.07 17.84 9.00
N ARG A 369 -14.37 16.52 8.95
CA ARG A 369 -13.67 15.54 8.12
C ARG A 369 -14.34 15.28 6.78
N VAL A 370 -15.43 15.97 6.43
CA VAL A 370 -16.02 15.83 5.10
C VAL A 370 -15.10 16.39 4.02
N ILE A 371 -15.11 15.79 2.83
CA ILE A 371 -14.29 16.26 1.70
C ILE A 371 -14.77 17.64 1.22
N GLN A 372 -16.09 17.83 1.15
CA GLN A 372 -16.71 19.08 0.72
C GLN A 372 -17.65 19.59 1.82
N PRO A 373 -17.37 20.76 2.42
CA PRO A 373 -18.28 21.38 3.39
C PRO A 373 -19.54 21.93 2.69
N GLY A 374 -20.58 22.18 3.49
CA GLY A 374 -21.84 22.79 3.02
C GLY A 374 -22.90 21.80 2.54
N LEU A 375 -22.74 20.52 2.87
CA LEU A 375 -23.75 19.48 2.68
C LEU A 375 -24.61 19.35 3.94
N HIS A 376 -25.86 18.91 3.79
CA HIS A 376 -26.81 18.87 4.91
C HIS A 376 -27.48 17.51 5.07
N ALA A 377 -27.74 17.17 6.34
CA ALA A 377 -28.56 16.03 6.70
C ALA A 377 -30.02 16.24 6.28
N CYS A 378 -30.66 15.19 5.76
CA CYS A 378 -32.11 15.17 5.60
C CYS A 378 -32.79 15.08 6.98
N THR A 379 -33.98 15.67 7.14
CA THR A 379 -34.76 15.49 8.39
C THR A 379 -35.28 14.06 8.51
N LYS A 380 -35.74 13.70 9.71
CA LYS A 380 -36.36 12.39 9.94
C LYS A 380 -37.55 12.15 9.00
N GLU A 381 -38.38 13.17 8.79
CA GLU A 381 -39.55 13.12 7.92
C GLU A 381 -39.15 12.92 6.44
N GLU A 382 -38.08 13.59 6.00
CA GLU A 382 -37.50 13.40 4.65
C GLU A 382 -36.97 11.97 4.48
N MET A 383 -36.24 11.44 5.46
CA MET A 383 -35.73 10.06 5.46
C MET A 383 -36.87 9.02 5.44
N GLU A 384 -37.93 9.23 6.23
CA GLU A 384 -39.12 8.37 6.23
C GLU A 384 -39.90 8.44 4.91
N ALA A 385 -39.93 9.61 4.25
CA ALA A 385 -40.51 9.75 2.92
C ALA A 385 -39.71 8.95 1.87
N PHE A 386 -38.38 9.05 1.89
CA PHE A 386 -37.52 8.25 0.99
C PHE A 386 -37.65 6.76 1.24
N ARG A 387 -37.70 6.32 2.49
CA ARG A 387 -37.98 4.91 2.81
C ARG A 387 -39.30 4.45 2.19
N ARG A 388 -40.39 5.21 2.36
CA ARG A 388 -41.71 4.86 1.80
C ARG A 388 -41.69 4.71 0.28
N ILE A 389 -40.89 5.51 -0.41
CA ILE A 389 -40.68 5.39 -1.85
C ILE A 389 -40.04 4.04 -2.19
N LEU A 390 -39.06 3.57 -1.42
CA LEU A 390 -38.29 2.36 -1.73
C LEU A 390 -38.99 1.03 -1.39
N LEU A 391 -39.91 1.04 -0.41
CA LEU A 391 -40.62 -0.17 0.06
C LEU A 391 -41.26 -1.05 -1.03
N PRO A 392 -41.85 -0.52 -2.13
CA PRO A 392 -42.41 -1.33 -3.21
C PRO A 392 -41.36 -2.16 -3.97
N TRP A 393 -40.08 -1.76 -3.96
CA TRP A 393 -39.00 -2.45 -4.67
C TRP A 393 -38.11 -3.28 -3.74
N VAL A 394 -37.84 -2.78 -2.53
CA VAL A 394 -37.03 -3.43 -1.49
C VAL A 394 -37.79 -3.37 -0.16
N PRO A 395 -38.60 -4.39 0.17
CA PRO A 395 -39.45 -4.37 1.36
C PRO A 395 -38.67 -4.21 2.67
N ASP A 396 -37.48 -4.81 2.75
CA ASP A 396 -36.54 -4.64 3.87
C ASP A 396 -35.66 -3.40 3.66
N THR A 397 -36.31 -2.23 3.63
CA THR A 397 -35.61 -0.94 3.68
C THR A 397 -35.62 -0.41 5.12
N GLU A 398 -34.44 -0.15 5.68
CA GLU A 398 -34.25 0.38 7.04
C GLU A 398 -33.65 1.79 7.03
N LEU A 399 -33.89 2.54 8.11
CA LEU A 399 -33.24 3.83 8.35
C LEU A 399 -32.17 3.68 9.44
N ARG A 400 -31.01 4.32 9.27
CA ARG A 400 -29.93 4.33 10.26
C ARG A 400 -29.46 5.75 10.53
N GLY A 401 -29.15 6.04 11.80
CA GLY A 401 -28.63 7.34 12.23
C GLY A 401 -29.69 8.42 12.45
N LEU A 402 -30.89 8.05 12.88
CA LEU A 402 -32.01 8.95 13.21
C LEU A 402 -32.18 9.18 14.71
#